data_AF-A0A2N5TH32-F1
#
_entry.id   AF-A0A2N5TH32-F1
#
_cell.length_a   1.000
_cell.length_b   1.000
_cell.length_c   1.000
_cell.angle_alpha   90.00
_cell.angle_beta   90.00
_cell.angle_gamma   90.00
#
_symmetry.space_group_name_H-M   'P 1'
#
loop_
_entity.id
_entity.type
_entity.pdbx_description
1 polymer ?
#
loop_
_entity_poly.entity_id
_entity_poly.type
_entity_poly.pdbx_seq_one_letter_code
_entity_poly.pdbx_strand_id
1 'polypeptide(L)'
;MPLDPTNQDPNMTTQDWSIYLNTENYATWSFLMQAKLAKIGALQVVVGPQPKTEEEKNAQKLNKQANTALGQKAYIELLEKMDETHLALTLALTKFISLEYTKSTLSFLSDIRAANQRLVAAKITLDAQVKTLLTLQKLPLLFISFCEVISVGCLQESFTSFLKRLENDAEKNKIKVIAKSAKPKPPATSTKGKPAALAHHTFTEEQIEAEYNFQQMITSLEFKKLQLNQHL
;
A
#
# COMPACT_ATOMS: atom_id res chain seq x y z
N MET A 1 25.10 -60.85 -6.84
CA MET A 1 26.44 -60.48 -6.35
C MET A 1 26.33 -59.02 -5.88
N PRO A 2 26.41 -58.74 -4.57
CA PRO A 2 26.27 -57.39 -4.05
C PRO A 2 27.59 -56.64 -4.17
N LEU A 3 27.54 -55.42 -4.71
CA LEU A 3 28.69 -54.52 -4.78
C LEU A 3 28.77 -53.72 -3.46
N ASP A 4 30.01 -53.63 -2.99
CA ASP A 4 30.54 -53.08 -1.74
C ASP A 4 30.16 -51.60 -1.47
N PRO A 5 29.79 -51.21 -0.23
CA PRO A 5 29.45 -49.83 0.15
C PRO A 5 30.67 -49.00 0.61
N THR A 6 31.84 -49.16 -0.02
CA THR A 6 33.04 -48.41 0.35
C THR A 6 33.64 -47.67 -0.84
N ASN A 7 32.98 -46.59 -1.26
CA ASN A 7 33.63 -45.51 -2.02
C ASN A 7 32.89 -44.20 -1.74
N GLN A 8 33.10 -43.68 -0.52
CA GLN A 8 32.81 -42.29 -0.21
C GLN A 8 34.03 -41.46 -0.61
N ASP A 9 33.94 -40.77 -1.75
CA ASP A 9 34.77 -39.60 -2.02
C ASP A 9 34.37 -38.49 -1.01
N PRO A 10 35.30 -37.94 -0.20
CA PRO A 10 34.98 -36.97 0.85
C PRO A 10 34.82 -35.53 0.33
N ASN A 11 34.57 -35.32 -0.95
CA ASN A 11 34.42 -33.99 -1.53
C ASN A 11 33.06 -33.82 -2.22
N MET A 12 31.99 -33.81 -1.41
CA MET A 12 30.67 -33.36 -1.84
C MET A 12 30.72 -31.83 -1.98
N THR A 13 31.17 -31.44 -3.17
CA THR A 13 31.23 -30.12 -3.76
C THR A 13 30.06 -29.21 -3.40
N THR A 14 30.41 -27.99 -3.00
CA THR A 14 29.60 -26.77 -2.96
C THR A 14 28.53 -26.78 -4.05
N GLN A 15 27.27 -26.96 -3.66
CA GLN A 15 26.13 -26.86 -4.58
C GLN A 15 26.11 -25.43 -5.12
N ASP A 16 26.36 -25.27 -6.42
CA ASP A 16 26.32 -23.98 -7.10
C ASP A 16 24.84 -23.59 -7.29
N TRP A 17 24.33 -22.70 -6.44
CA TRP A 17 22.97 -22.15 -6.50
C TRP A 17 22.84 -21.08 -7.61
N SER A 18 23.49 -21.29 -8.74
CA SER A 18 23.39 -20.41 -9.91
C SER A 18 21.98 -20.53 -10.52
N ILE A 19 21.08 -19.63 -10.12
CA ILE A 19 19.75 -19.50 -10.73
C ILE A 19 19.93 -18.90 -12.12
N TYR A 20 19.87 -19.74 -13.15
CA TYR A 20 19.85 -19.27 -14.54
C TYR A 20 18.49 -18.65 -14.86
N LEU A 21 18.49 -17.39 -15.26
CA LEU A 21 17.26 -16.70 -15.67
C LEU A 21 16.79 -17.20 -17.03
N ASN A 22 15.50 -17.50 -17.13
CA ASN A 22 14.80 -17.92 -18.34
C ASN A 22 13.43 -17.23 -18.41
N THR A 23 12.70 -17.42 -19.50
CA THR A 23 11.40 -16.77 -19.73
C THR A 23 10.36 -17.06 -18.64
N GLU A 24 10.45 -18.22 -17.97
CA GLU A 24 9.50 -18.67 -16.95
C GLU A 24 9.80 -18.08 -15.56
N ASN A 25 11.08 -17.89 -15.23
CA ASN A 25 11.50 -17.42 -13.89
C ASN A 25 11.89 -15.93 -13.87
N TYR A 26 12.10 -15.31 -15.03
CA TYR A 26 12.57 -13.93 -15.13
C TYR A 26 11.58 -12.94 -14.52
N ALA A 27 10.27 -13.12 -14.77
CA ALA A 27 9.24 -12.21 -14.26
C ALA A 27 9.18 -12.21 -12.71
N THR A 28 9.21 -13.40 -12.11
CA THR A 28 9.22 -13.56 -10.65
C THR A 28 10.52 -13.03 -10.04
N TRP A 29 11.66 -13.35 -10.65
CA TRP A 29 12.96 -12.84 -10.22
C TRP A 29 13.04 -11.31 -10.33
N SER A 30 12.59 -10.73 -11.44
CA SER A 30 12.64 -9.28 -11.66
C SER A 30 11.74 -8.54 -10.69
N PHE A 31 10.54 -9.05 -10.43
CA PHE A 31 9.62 -8.46 -9.44
C PHE A 31 10.25 -8.47 -8.04
N LEU A 32 10.81 -9.61 -7.62
CA LEU A 32 11.50 -9.73 -6.34
C LEU A 32 12.72 -8.80 -6.25
N MET A 33 13.52 -8.69 -7.32
CA MET A 33 14.69 -7.81 -7.31
C MET A 33 14.29 -6.35 -7.30
N GLN A 34 13.26 -5.94 -8.04
CA GLN A 34 12.76 -4.57 -8.00
C GLN A 34 12.28 -4.20 -6.59
N ALA A 35 11.55 -5.10 -5.91
CA ALA A 35 11.12 -4.88 -4.53
C ALA A 35 12.30 -4.79 -3.55
N LYS A 36 13.29 -5.68 -3.67
CA LYS A 36 14.50 -5.65 -2.84
C LYS A 36 15.31 -4.37 -3.05
N LEU A 37 15.50 -3.96 -4.29
CA LEU A 37 16.20 -2.74 -4.66
C LEU A 37 15.45 -1.49 -4.20
N ALA A 38 14.12 -1.49 -4.25
CA ALA A 38 13.30 -0.39 -3.73
C ALA A 38 13.45 -0.27 -2.21
N LYS A 39 13.46 -1.39 -1.49
CA LYS A 39 13.63 -1.44 -0.02
C LYS A 39 14.95 -0.82 0.44
N ILE A 40 16.02 -0.98 -0.33
CA ILE A 40 17.35 -0.41 -0.02
C ILE A 40 17.60 0.94 -0.70
N GLY A 41 16.59 1.55 -1.35
CA GLY A 41 16.71 2.81 -2.07
C GLY A 41 17.58 2.76 -3.34
N ALA A 42 18.06 1.58 -3.76
CA ALA A 42 18.95 1.40 -4.90
C ALA A 42 18.23 1.16 -6.23
N LEU A 43 16.89 1.05 -6.24
CA LEU A 43 16.14 0.81 -7.48
C LEU A 43 16.43 1.87 -8.54
N GLN A 44 16.55 3.13 -8.14
CA GLN A 44 16.87 4.22 -9.06
C GLN A 44 18.30 4.17 -9.61
N VAL A 45 19.22 3.51 -8.92
CA VAL A 45 20.60 3.31 -9.38
C VAL A 45 20.64 2.23 -10.47
N VAL A 46 19.85 1.17 -10.31
CA VAL A 46 19.80 0.03 -11.24
C VAL A 46 18.93 0.30 -12.47
N VAL A 47 17.85 1.06 -12.31
CA VAL A 47 16.95 1.45 -13.41
C VAL A 47 17.56 2.55 -14.29
N GLY A 48 18.66 3.18 -13.85
CA GLY A 48 19.39 4.20 -14.58
C GLY A 48 18.85 5.63 -14.34
N PRO A 49 19.50 6.65 -14.92
CA PRO A 49 19.15 8.05 -14.69
C PRO A 49 17.69 8.34 -15.04
N GLN A 50 16.99 9.03 -14.14
CA GLN A 50 15.68 9.61 -14.42
C GLN A 50 15.76 10.54 -15.64
N PRO A 51 14.70 10.61 -16.47
CA PRO A 51 14.66 11.46 -17.65
C PRO A 51 15.04 12.90 -17.28
N LYS A 52 16.12 13.39 -17.88
CA LYS A 52 16.72 14.68 -17.55
C LYS A 52 16.03 15.81 -18.30
N THR A 53 15.45 15.48 -19.45
CA THR A 53 14.85 16.45 -20.37
C THR A 53 13.32 16.43 -20.25
N GLU A 54 12.67 17.58 -20.41
CA GLU A 54 11.20 17.66 -20.39
C GLU A 54 10.55 16.84 -21.51
N GLU A 55 11.21 16.68 -22.65
CA GLU A 55 10.78 15.76 -23.71
C GLU A 55 10.79 14.30 -23.27
N GLU A 56 11.83 13.85 -22.56
CA GLU A 56 11.92 12.48 -22.06
C GLU A 56 10.88 12.21 -20.96
N LYS A 57 10.61 13.21 -20.09
CA LYS A 57 9.55 13.13 -19.08
C LYS A 57 8.17 13.04 -19.74
N ASN A 58 7.92 13.84 -20.78
CA ASN A 58 6.68 13.83 -21.54
C ASN A 58 6.49 12.52 -22.31
N ALA A 59 7.53 12.00 -22.96
CA ALA A 59 7.51 10.70 -23.63
C ALA A 59 7.24 9.56 -22.63
N GLN A 60 7.86 9.60 -21.44
CA GLN A 60 7.60 8.62 -20.39
C GLN A 60 6.16 8.71 -19.86
N LYS A 61 5.61 9.92 -19.70
CA LYS A 61 4.22 10.14 -19.29
C LYS A 61 3.25 9.63 -20.36
N LEU A 62 3.50 9.93 -21.63
CA LEU A 62 2.71 9.46 -22.76
C LEU A 62 2.74 7.93 -22.87
N ASN A 63 3.91 7.31 -22.70
CA ASN A 63 4.06 5.86 -22.69
C ASN A 63 3.30 5.22 -21.50
N LYS A 64 3.41 5.76 -20.29
CA LYS A 64 2.62 5.32 -19.12
C LYS A 64 1.11 5.42 -19.38
N GLN A 65 0.66 6.51 -19.99
CA GLN A 65 -0.73 6.71 -20.35
C GLN A 65 -1.19 5.71 -21.43
N ALA A 66 -0.39 5.50 -22.48
CA ALA A 66 -0.66 4.54 -23.53
C ALA A 66 -0.73 3.11 -23.00
N ASN A 67 0.19 2.71 -22.11
CA ASN A 67 0.17 1.40 -21.45
C ASN A 67 -1.07 1.23 -20.55
N THR A 68 -1.51 2.30 -19.87
CA THR A 68 -2.72 2.28 -19.07
C THR A 68 -3.97 2.12 -19.95
N ALA A 69 -4.03 2.85 -21.07
CA ALA A 69 -5.13 2.76 -22.04
C ALA A 69 -5.18 1.38 -22.72
N LEU A 70 -4.02 0.82 -23.12
CA LEU A 70 -3.91 -0.54 -23.64
C LEU A 70 -4.33 -1.58 -22.60
N GLY A 71 -3.91 -1.42 -21.34
CA GLY A 71 -4.33 -2.29 -20.25
C GLY A 71 -5.84 -2.25 -20.01
N GLN A 72 -6.45 -1.07 -20.04
CA GLN A 72 -7.90 -0.91 -19.95
C GLN A 72 -8.63 -1.58 -21.12
N LYS A 73 -8.14 -1.40 -22.35
CA LYS A 73 -8.71 -2.02 -23.55
C LYS A 73 -8.62 -3.55 -23.50
N ALA A 74 -7.45 -4.09 -23.14
CA ALA A 74 -7.25 -5.52 -22.98
C ALA A 74 -8.15 -6.10 -21.87
N TYR A 75 -8.32 -5.38 -20.75
CA TYR A 75 -9.24 -5.79 -19.69
C TYR A 75 -10.69 -5.85 -20.16
N ILE A 76 -11.16 -4.88 -20.94
CA ILE A 76 -12.52 -4.88 -21.51
C ILE A 76 -12.70 -6.06 -22.47
N GLU A 77 -11.73 -6.29 -23.37
CA GLU A 77 -11.80 -7.42 -24.32
C GLU A 77 -11.83 -8.78 -23.60
N LEU A 78 -11.08 -8.92 -22.49
CA LEU A 78 -11.15 -10.10 -21.63
C LEU A 78 -12.55 -10.28 -21.02
N LEU A 79 -13.14 -9.21 -20.47
CA LEU A 79 -14.49 -9.25 -19.90
C LEU A 79 -15.54 -9.66 -20.93
N GLU A 80 -15.44 -9.17 -22.17
CA GLU A 80 -16.37 -9.51 -23.27
C GLU A 80 -16.29 -10.98 -23.68
N LYS A 81 -15.14 -11.63 -23.47
CA LYS A 81 -14.89 -13.04 -23.80
C LYS A 81 -15.16 -14.00 -22.63
N MET A 82 -15.44 -13.49 -21.44
CA MET A 82 -15.70 -14.30 -20.24
C MET A 82 -17.15 -14.81 -20.23
N ASP A 83 -17.35 -16.01 -19.67
CA ASP A 83 -18.69 -16.50 -19.39
C ASP A 83 -19.33 -15.79 -18.18
N GLU A 84 -20.62 -16.02 -17.97
CA GLU A 84 -21.40 -15.38 -16.90
C GLU A 84 -20.84 -15.69 -15.49
N THR A 85 -20.25 -16.87 -15.29
CA THR A 85 -19.69 -17.28 -14.00
C THR A 85 -18.40 -16.52 -13.70
N HIS A 86 -17.49 -16.46 -14.67
CA HIS A 86 -16.23 -15.75 -14.58
C HIS A 86 -16.45 -14.22 -14.52
N LEU A 87 -17.49 -13.71 -15.20
CA LEU A 87 -17.89 -12.31 -15.11
C LEU A 87 -18.42 -11.97 -13.71
N ALA A 88 -19.31 -12.80 -13.15
CA ALA A 88 -19.80 -12.63 -11.78
C ALA A 88 -18.66 -12.66 -10.76
N LEU A 89 -17.67 -13.54 -10.95
CA LEU A 89 -16.48 -13.63 -10.13
C LEU A 89 -15.65 -12.35 -10.18
N THR A 90 -15.36 -11.87 -11.39
CA THR A 90 -14.55 -10.66 -11.62
C THR A 90 -15.24 -9.43 -11.07
N LEU A 91 -16.55 -9.32 -11.25
CA LEU A 91 -17.35 -8.24 -10.70
C LEU A 91 -17.35 -8.23 -9.17
N ALA A 92 -17.49 -9.40 -8.53
CA ALA A 92 -17.49 -9.50 -7.06
C ALA A 92 -16.13 -9.10 -6.46
N LEU A 93 -15.02 -9.56 -7.03
CA LEU A 93 -13.68 -9.16 -6.62
C LEU A 93 -13.42 -7.68 -6.85
N THR A 94 -13.78 -7.17 -8.04
CA THR A 94 -13.61 -5.77 -8.39
C THR A 94 -14.37 -4.88 -7.41
N LYS A 95 -15.64 -5.20 -7.13
CA LYS A 95 -16.44 -4.45 -6.16
C LYS A 95 -15.85 -4.46 -4.76
N PHE A 96 -15.29 -5.59 -4.31
CA PHE A 96 -14.65 -5.68 -3.00
C PHE A 96 -13.35 -4.86 -2.93
N ILE A 97 -12.50 -4.95 -3.96
CA ILE A 97 -11.20 -4.25 -4.03
C ILE A 97 -11.39 -2.74 -4.20
N SER A 98 -12.42 -2.31 -4.93
CA SER A 98 -12.75 -0.91 -5.16
C SER A 98 -13.52 -0.25 -4.02
N LEU A 99 -13.74 -0.94 -2.89
CA LEU A 99 -14.34 -0.31 -1.72
C LEU A 99 -13.44 0.81 -1.18
N GLU A 100 -14.06 1.95 -0.87
CA GLU A 100 -13.41 3.11 -0.30
C GLU A 100 -14.16 3.55 0.96
N TYR A 101 -13.40 4.00 1.97
CA TYR A 101 -13.97 4.62 3.15
C TYR A 101 -14.38 6.05 2.81
N THR A 102 -15.68 6.29 2.56
CA THR A 102 -16.15 7.57 2.02
C THR A 102 -17.00 8.41 2.98
N LYS A 103 -17.87 7.79 3.78
CA LYS A 103 -18.86 8.50 4.62
C LYS A 103 -18.60 8.25 6.10
N SER A 104 -19.03 7.10 6.61
CA SER A 104 -18.89 6.71 8.03
C SER A 104 -18.43 5.25 8.16
N THR A 105 -17.99 4.88 9.37
CA THR A 105 -17.61 3.50 9.68
C THR A 105 -18.78 2.55 9.40
N LEU A 106 -20.00 2.91 9.83
CA LEU A 106 -21.18 2.05 9.66
C LEU A 106 -21.55 1.83 8.19
N SER A 107 -21.46 2.88 7.35
CA SER A 107 -21.70 2.71 5.91
C SER A 107 -20.64 1.83 5.28
N PHE A 108 -19.36 2.06 5.63
CA PHE A 108 -18.24 1.29 5.12
C PHE A 108 -18.32 -0.20 5.51
N LEU A 109 -18.65 -0.49 6.78
CA LEU A 109 -18.89 -1.85 7.26
C LEU A 109 -20.06 -2.52 6.54
N SER A 110 -21.13 -1.77 6.27
CA SER A 110 -22.28 -2.28 5.50
C SER A 110 -21.88 -2.61 4.06
N ASP A 111 -21.10 -1.74 3.41
CA ASP A 111 -20.60 -1.95 2.06
C ASP A 111 -19.67 -3.18 1.99
N ILE A 112 -18.77 -3.34 2.98
CA ILE A 112 -17.91 -4.52 3.11
C ILE A 112 -18.73 -5.79 3.29
N ARG A 113 -19.72 -5.80 4.20
CA ARG A 113 -20.57 -6.97 4.43
C ARG A 113 -21.31 -7.36 3.14
N ALA A 114 -21.86 -6.37 2.43
CA ALA A 114 -22.56 -6.59 1.17
C ALA A 114 -21.61 -7.07 0.05
N ALA A 115 -20.37 -6.57 -0.01
CA ALA A 115 -19.37 -7.06 -0.96
C ALA A 115 -18.91 -8.48 -0.62
N ASN A 116 -18.70 -8.80 0.65
CA ASN A 116 -18.38 -10.16 1.10
C ASN A 116 -19.51 -11.15 0.80
N GLN A 117 -20.78 -10.75 0.96
CA GLN A 117 -21.92 -11.58 0.54
C GLN A 117 -21.90 -11.89 -0.96
N ARG A 118 -21.51 -10.92 -1.80
CA ARG A 118 -21.35 -11.13 -3.25
C ARG A 118 -20.21 -12.10 -3.56
N LEU A 119 -19.09 -12.02 -2.84
CA LEU A 119 -18.00 -13.00 -2.98
C LEU A 119 -18.49 -14.41 -2.65
N VAL A 120 -19.22 -14.57 -1.54
CA VAL A 120 -19.79 -15.87 -1.13
C VAL A 120 -20.80 -16.39 -2.16
N ALA A 121 -21.67 -15.52 -2.69
CA ALA A 121 -22.64 -15.88 -3.73
C ALA A 121 -21.95 -16.33 -5.04
N ALA A 122 -20.83 -15.70 -5.38
CA ALA A 122 -19.97 -16.09 -6.51
C ALA A 122 -19.09 -17.32 -6.22
N LYS A 123 -19.27 -17.99 -5.07
CA LYS A 123 -18.48 -19.14 -4.59
C LYS A 123 -16.98 -18.83 -4.44
N ILE A 124 -16.61 -17.57 -4.25
CA ILE A 124 -15.23 -17.15 -4.04
C ILE A 124 -14.87 -17.32 -2.56
N THR A 125 -13.95 -18.23 -2.29
CA THR A 125 -13.35 -18.44 -0.97
C THR A 125 -12.08 -17.61 -0.85
N LEU A 126 -12.22 -16.33 -0.50
CA LEU A 126 -11.10 -15.56 0.04
C LEU A 126 -10.90 -15.94 1.50
N ASP A 127 -9.66 -16.19 1.89
CA ASP A 127 -9.28 -16.43 3.27
C ASP A 127 -9.63 -15.21 4.16
N ALA A 128 -9.99 -15.47 5.42
CA ALA A 128 -10.36 -14.42 6.37
C ALA A 128 -9.23 -13.39 6.59
N GLN A 129 -7.98 -13.84 6.55
CA GLN A 129 -6.79 -12.99 6.66
C GLN A 129 -6.68 -12.07 5.47
N VAL A 130 -6.88 -12.58 4.25
CA VAL A 130 -6.84 -11.77 3.02
C VAL A 130 -7.93 -10.70 3.05
N LYS A 131 -9.15 -11.05 3.46
CA LYS A 131 -10.25 -10.07 3.61
C LYS A 131 -9.93 -9.01 4.66
N THR A 132 -9.30 -9.41 5.76
CA THR A 132 -8.87 -8.50 6.84
C THR A 132 -7.82 -7.53 6.34
N LEU A 133 -6.74 -8.01 5.72
CA LEU A 133 -5.67 -7.17 5.17
C LEU A 133 -6.19 -6.21 4.10
N LEU A 134 -7.03 -6.69 3.18
CA LEU A 134 -7.66 -5.83 2.16
C LEU A 134 -8.53 -4.75 2.81
N THR A 135 -9.27 -5.08 3.87
CA THR A 135 -10.09 -4.10 4.59
C THR A 135 -9.25 -3.06 5.31
N LEU A 136 -8.18 -3.49 6.01
CA LEU A 136 -7.24 -2.59 6.70
C LEU A 136 -6.61 -1.58 5.73
N GLN A 137 -6.24 -2.02 4.53
CA GLN A 137 -5.66 -1.14 3.50
C GLN A 137 -6.61 0.00 3.09
N LYS A 138 -7.94 -0.18 3.25
CA LYS A 138 -8.95 0.83 2.90
C LYS A 138 -9.30 1.76 4.05
N LEU A 139 -8.80 1.51 5.26
CA LEU A 139 -9.09 2.35 6.41
C LEU A 139 -8.31 3.67 6.34
N PRO A 140 -8.90 4.79 6.80
CA PRO A 140 -8.20 6.05 6.93
C PRO A 140 -7.16 6.00 8.05
N LEU A 141 -6.23 6.96 8.04
CA LEU A 141 -5.17 7.11 9.05
C LEU A 141 -5.70 7.24 10.50
N LEU A 142 -6.98 7.58 10.68
CA LEU A 142 -7.63 7.60 11.99
C LEU A 142 -7.64 6.22 12.69
N PHE A 143 -7.39 5.13 11.94
CA PHE A 143 -7.32 3.76 12.46
C PHE A 143 -5.89 3.22 12.59
N ILE A 144 -4.84 4.06 12.54
CA ILE A 144 -3.43 3.58 12.62
C ILE A 144 -3.20 2.69 13.85
N SER A 145 -3.65 3.12 15.04
CA SER A 145 -3.49 2.35 16.28
C SER A 145 -4.21 0.99 16.21
N PHE A 146 -5.39 0.94 15.61
CA PHE A 146 -6.10 -0.30 15.35
C PHE A 146 -5.34 -1.19 14.36
N CYS A 147 -4.83 -0.62 13.26
CA CYS A 147 -4.03 -1.32 12.27
C CYS A 147 -2.74 -1.90 12.88
N GLU A 148 -2.07 -1.19 13.78
CA GLU A 148 -0.88 -1.67 14.48
C GLU A 148 -1.22 -2.84 15.41
N VAL A 149 -2.26 -2.70 16.23
CA VAL A 149 -2.72 -3.77 17.14
C VAL A 149 -3.13 -5.02 16.36
N ILE A 150 -3.83 -4.84 15.24
CA ILE A 150 -4.21 -5.96 14.38
C ILE A 150 -2.96 -6.55 13.73
N SER A 151 -2.05 -5.75 13.18
CA SER A 151 -0.85 -6.26 12.48
C SER A 151 0.05 -7.11 13.38
N VAL A 152 0.07 -6.85 14.70
CA VAL A 152 0.87 -7.61 15.68
C VAL A 152 0.20 -8.93 16.09
N GLY A 153 -1.13 -9.05 15.98
CA GLY A 153 -1.89 -10.22 16.46
C GLY A 153 -2.84 -10.85 15.43
N CYS A 154 -2.83 -10.40 14.17
CA CYS A 154 -3.68 -10.93 13.13
C CYS A 154 -3.29 -12.39 12.88
N LEU A 155 -4.27 -13.25 12.64
CA LEU A 155 -4.23 -14.42 11.73
C LEU A 155 -5.26 -15.49 12.13
N GLN A 156 -5.92 -15.40 13.31
CA GLN A 156 -6.82 -16.48 13.78
C GLN A 156 -8.30 -16.09 13.98
N GLU A 157 -8.68 -14.82 13.91
CA GLU A 157 -10.08 -14.43 14.06
C GLU A 157 -10.88 -14.51 12.75
N SER A 158 -12.17 -14.81 12.85
CA SER A 158 -13.07 -14.78 11.69
C SER A 158 -13.27 -13.35 11.17
N PHE A 159 -13.55 -13.21 9.88
CA PHE A 159 -13.78 -11.89 9.28
C PHE A 159 -14.95 -11.12 9.93
N THR A 160 -15.98 -11.82 10.43
CA THR A 160 -17.09 -11.18 11.15
C THR A 160 -16.68 -10.66 12.53
N SER A 161 -15.84 -11.41 13.26
CA SER A 161 -15.25 -10.96 14.53
C SER A 161 -14.40 -9.70 14.33
N PHE A 162 -13.57 -9.69 13.29
CA PHE A 162 -12.78 -8.53 12.90
C PHE A 162 -13.65 -7.29 12.65
N LEU A 163 -14.69 -7.41 11.82
CA LEU A 163 -15.58 -6.27 11.52
C LEU A 163 -16.29 -5.74 12.76
N LYS A 164 -16.68 -6.61 13.70
CA LYS A 164 -17.29 -6.20 14.98
C LYS A 164 -16.28 -5.47 15.87
N ARG A 165 -15.02 -5.92 15.89
CA ARG A 165 -13.96 -5.24 16.64
C ARG A 165 -13.65 -3.86 16.07
N LEU A 166 -13.61 -3.74 14.74
CA LEU A 166 -13.45 -2.47 14.04
C LEU A 166 -14.60 -1.50 14.36
N GLU A 167 -15.84 -1.99 14.40
CA GLU A 167 -17.03 -1.23 14.80
C GLU A 167 -16.90 -0.68 16.22
N ASN A 168 -16.57 -1.56 17.19
CA ASN A 168 -16.38 -1.18 18.59
C ASN A 168 -15.24 -0.16 18.78
N ASP A 169 -14.12 -0.33 18.04
CA ASP A 169 -13.00 0.61 18.11
C ASP A 169 -13.39 1.99 17.58
N ALA A 170 -14.13 2.04 16.47
CA ALA A 170 -14.64 3.30 15.93
C ALA A 170 -15.60 4.01 16.90
N GLU A 171 -16.47 3.26 17.59
CA GLU A 171 -17.36 3.80 18.62
C GLU A 171 -16.58 4.34 19.82
N LYS A 172 -15.63 3.56 20.34
CA LYS A 172 -14.77 3.93 21.46
C LYS A 172 -13.97 5.20 21.16
N ASN A 173 -13.43 5.30 19.94
CA ASN A 173 -12.64 6.44 19.48
C ASN A 173 -13.50 7.57 18.87
N LYS A 174 -14.83 7.45 18.88
CA LYS A 174 -15.79 8.44 18.36
C LYS A 174 -15.55 8.83 16.88
N ILE A 175 -15.07 7.89 16.06
CA ILE A 175 -14.78 8.10 14.64
C ILE A 175 -16.10 8.08 13.85
N LYS A 176 -16.68 9.27 13.58
CA LYS A 176 -18.02 9.35 12.97
C LYS A 176 -18.02 9.62 11.46
N VAL A 177 -17.11 10.42 10.89
CA VAL A 177 -17.14 10.80 9.46
C VAL A 177 -15.75 11.20 8.97
N ILE A 178 -15.34 10.78 7.77
CA ILE A 178 -14.38 11.58 6.97
C ILE A 178 -15.23 12.54 6.15
N ALA A 179 -15.51 13.72 6.70
CA ALA A 179 -15.94 14.80 5.83
C ALA A 179 -14.76 15.08 4.90
N LYS A 180 -14.91 14.87 3.58
CA LYS A 180 -13.97 15.45 2.61
C LYS A 180 -13.81 16.92 2.99
N SER A 181 -12.63 17.25 3.51
CA SER A 181 -12.18 18.57 3.99
C SER A 181 -13.24 19.67 3.86
N ALA A 182 -14.05 19.85 4.90
CA ALA A 182 -14.59 21.18 5.14
C ALA A 182 -13.36 22.04 5.46
N LYS A 183 -13.03 22.93 4.51
CA LYS A 183 -12.06 24.01 4.65
C LYS A 183 -12.14 24.57 6.08
N PRO A 184 -11.04 24.71 6.84
CA PRO A 184 -11.12 25.24 8.20
C PRO A 184 -11.73 26.64 8.13
N LYS A 185 -12.93 26.81 8.70
CA LYS A 185 -13.52 28.11 8.92
C LYS A 185 -12.85 28.68 10.17
N PRO A 186 -12.11 29.81 10.11
CA PRO A 186 -11.55 30.44 11.29
C PRO A 186 -12.67 30.91 12.24
N PRO A 187 -12.40 31.04 13.55
CA PRO A 187 -13.38 31.49 14.52
C PRO A 187 -13.89 32.89 14.15
N ALA A 188 -15.21 33.08 14.20
CA ALA A 188 -15.82 34.38 13.99
C ALA A 188 -15.55 35.27 15.21
N THR A 189 -14.77 36.33 15.00
CA THR A 189 -14.86 37.56 15.80
C THR A 189 -14.95 38.73 14.83
N SER A 190 -15.93 39.60 15.09
CA SER A 190 -16.34 40.74 14.26
C SER A 190 -15.24 41.79 14.11
N THR A 191 -14.90 42.23 12.89
CA THR A 191 -14.96 43.65 12.45
C THR A 191 -14.45 43.88 11.00
N LYS A 192 -15.30 44.57 10.22
CA LYS A 192 -15.12 45.54 9.11
C LYS A 192 -13.73 45.74 8.45
N GLY A 193 -13.66 45.63 7.11
CA GLY A 193 -12.69 46.35 6.23
C GLY A 193 -12.15 45.56 5.03
N LYS A 194 -12.15 46.14 3.81
CA LYS A 194 -11.57 45.66 2.53
C LYS A 194 -10.53 46.73 2.06
N PRO A 195 -9.68 46.54 1.02
CA PRO A 195 -9.26 45.31 0.29
C PRO A 195 -7.72 45.18 -0.01
N ALA A 196 -7.33 43.95 -0.41
CA ALA A 196 -6.29 43.52 -1.39
C ALA A 196 -4.77 43.76 -1.20
N ALA A 197 -3.99 42.66 -1.20
CA ALA A 197 -2.72 42.47 -1.94
C ALA A 197 -2.25 40.99 -1.91
N LEU A 198 -1.68 40.51 -3.02
CA LEU A 198 -1.00 39.20 -3.17
C LEU A 198 0.31 39.15 -2.36
N ALA A 199 0.62 38.02 -1.70
CA ALA A 199 2.00 37.60 -1.43
C ALA A 199 2.12 36.10 -1.12
N HIS A 200 2.98 35.44 -1.90
CA HIS A 200 3.75 34.20 -1.72
C HIS A 200 3.62 33.39 -0.41
N HIS A 201 3.43 32.07 -0.57
CA HIS A 201 3.59 31.08 0.51
C HIS A 201 4.98 31.19 1.14
N THR A 202 5.04 31.87 2.27
CA THR A 202 6.17 31.87 3.19
C THR A 202 5.85 30.84 4.27
N PHE A 203 6.82 30.04 4.71
CA PHE A 203 6.64 29.11 5.82
C PHE A 203 6.10 29.85 7.04
N THR A 204 5.14 29.25 7.75
CA THR A 204 4.60 29.84 8.98
C THR A 204 5.68 29.89 10.06
N GLU A 205 5.59 30.80 11.03
CA GLU A 205 6.54 30.89 12.15
C GLU A 205 6.65 29.55 12.90
N GLU A 206 5.53 28.84 13.06
CA GLU A 206 5.50 27.48 13.63
C GLU A 206 6.30 26.46 12.81
N GLN A 207 6.30 26.56 11.48
CA GLN A 207 7.07 25.67 10.60
C GLN A 207 8.57 25.96 10.69
N ILE A 208 8.94 27.23 10.83
CA ILE A 208 10.34 27.65 11.02
C ILE A 208 10.85 27.18 12.38
N GLU A 209 10.04 27.32 13.43
CA GLU A 209 10.38 26.84 14.78
C GLU A 209 10.47 25.31 14.85
N ALA A 210 9.56 24.60 14.16
CA ALA A 210 9.61 23.13 14.07
C ALA A 210 10.87 22.62 13.35
N GLU A 211 11.26 23.25 12.24
CA GLU A 211 12.50 22.92 11.52
C GLU A 211 13.74 23.23 12.38
N TYR A 212 13.76 24.38 13.06
CA TYR A 212 14.84 24.72 13.99
C TYR A 212 14.99 23.68 15.11
N ASN A 213 13.88 23.27 15.72
CA ASN A 213 13.88 22.24 16.77
C ASN A 213 14.35 20.87 16.24
N PHE A 214 13.98 20.52 15.00
CA PHE A 214 14.44 19.30 14.35
C PHE A 214 15.96 19.31 14.07
N GLN A 215 16.49 20.43 13.59
CA GLN A 215 17.93 20.63 13.35
C GLN A 215 18.74 20.55 14.65
N GLN A 216 18.20 21.08 15.76
CA GLN A 216 18.81 20.97 17.08
C GLN A 216 18.81 19.52 17.60
N MET A 217 17.74 18.76 17.33
CA MET A 217 17.65 17.34 17.68
C MET A 217 18.72 16.50 16.97
N ILE A 218 18.87 16.62 15.64
CA ILE A 218 19.85 15.83 14.87
C ILE A 218 21.31 16.21 15.18
N THR A 219 21.53 17.45 15.61
CA THR A 219 22.86 17.95 15.98
C THR A 219 23.23 17.60 17.42
N SER A 220 22.25 17.23 18.24
CA SER A 220 22.47 16.83 19.64
C SER A 220 23.37 15.59 19.74
N LEU A 221 24.27 15.62 20.73
CA LEU A 221 25.21 14.52 20.98
C LEU A 221 24.48 13.23 21.39
N GLU A 222 23.35 13.34 22.08
CA GLU A 222 22.50 12.20 22.48
C GLU A 222 21.90 11.48 21.25
N PHE A 223 21.47 12.22 20.23
CA PHE A 223 20.96 11.62 18.99
C PHE A 223 22.07 10.93 18.19
N LYS A 224 23.30 11.45 18.20
CA LYS A 224 24.47 10.79 17.57
C LYS A 224 24.88 9.49 18.27
N LYS A 225 24.60 9.34 19.57
CA LYS A 225 24.87 8.08 20.31
C LYS A 225 23.93 6.94 19.89
N LEU A 226 22.79 7.25 19.27
CA LEU A 226 21.81 6.24 18.84
C LEU A 226 22.23 5.45 17.59
N GLN A 227 23.44 5.68 17.04
CA GLN A 227 24.14 4.85 16.03
C GLN A 227 23.19 3.94 15.22
N LEU A 228 22.34 4.54 14.39
CA LEU A 228 21.32 3.83 13.60
C LEU A 228 21.93 2.98 12.45
N ASN A 229 23.25 2.78 12.46
CA ASN A 229 24.02 2.03 11.49
C ASN A 229 25.08 1.15 12.17
N GLN A 230 24.68 0.16 12.97
CA GLN A 230 25.49 -1.04 13.18
C GLN A 230 24.58 -2.27 13.16
N HIS A 231 24.40 -2.79 11.95
CA HIS A 231 24.03 -4.14 11.52
C HIS A 231 23.11 -4.05 10.31
N LEU A 232 23.72 -3.74 9.16
CA LEU A 232 23.43 -4.54 7.97
C LEU A 232 24.08 -5.91 8.15
#